data_AF-A0A2C6DH74-F1
#
_entry.id   AF-A0A2C6DH74-F1
#
_cell.length_a   1.000
_cell.length_b   1.000
_cell.length_c   1.000
_cell.angle_alpha   90.00
_cell.angle_beta   90.00
_cell.angle_gamma   90.00
#
_symmetry.space_group_name_H-M   'P 1'
#
loop_
_entity.id
_entity.type
_entity.pdbx_description
1 polymer ?
#
loop_
_entity_poly.entity_id
_entity_poly.type
_entity_poly.pdbx_seq_one_letter_code
_entity_poly.pdbx_strand_id
1 'polypeptide(L)'
;MKAGYTNDIASLVTHNLDQIDPDLTVEVNLADLVYVYQTLNEYMRFFHQPEHYPHIQSVERFLGSIKQPAGFSVLSTALYQKMAPMMPEKINHMFDDSVFDSEEYPWYYLPEEHQK
;
A
#
# COMPACT_ATOMS: atom_id res chain seq x y z
N MET A 1 16.38 -17.65 -8.63
CA MET A 1 16.55 -16.66 -9.71
C MET A 1 16.92 -15.33 -9.06
N LYS A 2 17.76 -14.49 -9.68
CA LYS A 2 17.96 -13.11 -9.19
C LYS A 2 16.69 -12.34 -9.55
N ALA A 3 15.93 -11.91 -8.56
CA ALA A 3 14.77 -11.04 -8.78
C ALA A 3 15.22 -9.78 -9.55
N GLY A 4 14.42 -9.39 -10.55
CA GLY A 4 14.59 -8.14 -11.30
C GLY A 4 14.15 -6.94 -10.47
N TYR A 5 14.44 -5.73 -10.96
CA TYR A 5 13.92 -4.48 -10.39
C TYR A 5 13.08 -3.74 -11.42
N THR A 6 12.01 -3.07 -10.98
CA THR A 6 11.10 -2.36 -11.87
C THR A 6 10.77 -0.94 -11.41
N ASN A 7 10.55 -0.07 -12.40
CA ASN A 7 9.98 1.26 -12.21
C ASN A 7 8.46 1.27 -12.40
N ASP A 8 7.88 0.17 -12.88
CA ASP A 8 6.45 0.04 -13.09
C ASP A 8 5.76 -0.33 -11.77
N ILE A 9 5.45 0.68 -10.96
CA ILE A 9 4.71 0.48 -9.70
C ILE A 9 3.31 -0.07 -9.95
N ALA A 10 2.70 0.23 -11.10
CA ALA A 10 1.36 -0.25 -11.41
C ALA A 10 1.35 -1.77 -11.59
N SER A 11 2.34 -2.33 -12.29
CA SER A 11 2.45 -3.78 -12.47
C SER A 11 2.63 -4.53 -11.16
N LEU A 12 3.36 -3.94 -10.18
CA LEU A 12 3.50 -4.50 -8.84
C LEU A 12 2.16 -4.57 -8.10
N VAL A 13 1.32 -3.54 -8.22
CA VAL A 13 -0.01 -3.49 -7.58
C VAL A 13 -1.00 -4.44 -8.25
N THR A 14 -0.91 -4.59 -9.58
CA THR A 14 -1.84 -5.43 -10.35
C THR A 14 -1.38 -6.89 -10.50
N HIS A 15 -0.24 -7.26 -9.91
CA HIS A 15 0.34 -8.58 -10.06
C HIS A 15 -0.64 -9.66 -9.59
N ASN A 16 -0.96 -10.61 -10.49
CA ASN A 16 -1.86 -11.74 -10.25
C ASN A 16 -3.28 -11.37 -9.75
N LEU A 17 -3.74 -10.12 -9.93
CA LEU A 17 -5.13 -9.76 -9.62
C LEU A 17 -6.14 -10.49 -10.54
N ASP A 18 -5.71 -10.90 -11.74
CA ASP A 18 -6.50 -11.71 -12.67
C ASP A 18 -6.80 -13.13 -12.16
N GLN A 19 -6.14 -13.57 -11.08
CA GLN A 19 -6.48 -14.82 -10.40
C GLN A 19 -7.72 -14.71 -9.50
N ILE A 20 -8.21 -13.50 -9.25
CA ILE A 20 -9.43 -13.25 -8.50
C ILE A 20 -10.62 -13.31 -9.47
N ASP A 21 -11.64 -14.07 -9.09
CA ASP A 21 -12.90 -14.10 -9.83
C ASP A 21 -13.51 -12.68 -9.89
N PRO A 22 -13.72 -12.09 -11.08
CA PRO A 22 -14.18 -10.71 -11.22
C PRO A 22 -15.60 -10.49 -10.69
N ASP A 23 -16.41 -11.55 -10.53
CA ASP A 23 -17.76 -11.47 -9.97
C ASP A 23 -17.77 -11.63 -8.44
N LEU A 24 -16.61 -11.90 -7.81
CA LEU A 24 -16.50 -12.04 -6.36
C LEU A 24 -16.58 -10.68 -5.69
N THR A 25 -17.60 -10.50 -4.85
CA THR A 25 -17.80 -9.29 -4.04
C THR A 25 -17.79 -9.59 -2.56
N VAL A 26 -17.45 -8.59 -1.75
CA VAL A 26 -17.59 -8.63 -0.28
C VAL A 26 -18.45 -7.49 0.21
N GLU A 27 -19.24 -7.75 1.25
CA GLU A 27 -19.91 -6.70 2.02
C GLU A 27 -18.94 -6.14 3.06
N VAL A 28 -18.89 -4.81 3.18
CA VAL A 28 -17.95 -4.13 4.08
C VAL A 28 -18.69 -3.16 5.00
N ASN A 29 -18.11 -2.93 6.18
CA ASN A 29 -18.60 -1.86 7.04
C ASN A 29 -18.36 -0.50 6.37
N LEU A 30 -19.44 0.28 6.18
CA LEU A 30 -19.37 1.56 5.48
C LEU A 30 -18.45 2.57 6.17
N ALA A 31 -18.47 2.66 7.51
CA ALA A 31 -17.62 3.61 8.23
C ALA A 31 -16.13 3.27 8.09
N ASP A 32 -15.80 1.98 8.11
CA ASP A 32 -14.43 1.50 7.89
C ASP A 32 -13.99 1.69 6.43
N LEU A 33 -14.87 1.46 5.45
CA LEU A 33 -14.60 1.79 4.03
C LEU A 33 -14.31 3.28 3.86
N VAL A 34 -15.13 4.15 4.46
CA VAL A 34 -14.92 5.60 4.43
C VAL A 34 -13.62 5.99 5.14
N TYR A 35 -13.24 5.31 6.22
CA TYR A 35 -11.96 5.53 6.91
C TYR A 35 -10.76 5.21 6.00
N VAL A 36 -10.80 4.07 5.30
CA VAL A 36 -9.75 3.69 4.33
C VAL A 36 -9.68 4.73 3.20
N TYR A 37 -10.83 5.10 2.63
CA TYR A 37 -10.91 6.13 1.59
C TYR A 37 -10.31 7.46 2.05
N GLN A 38 -10.68 7.95 3.24
CA GLN A 38 -10.17 9.20 3.78
C GLN A 38 -8.66 9.14 4.05
N THR A 39 -8.16 8.00 4.52
CA THR A 39 -6.72 7.77 4.69
C THR A 39 -5.98 7.89 3.35
N LEU A 40 -6.42 7.18 2.32
CA LEU A 40 -5.80 7.25 0.98
C LEU A 40 -5.92 8.64 0.37
N ASN A 41 -7.05 9.32 0.56
CA ASN A 41 -7.26 10.68 0.08
C ASN A 41 -6.31 11.68 0.76
N GLU A 42 -6.01 11.52 2.05
CA GLU A 42 -5.01 12.34 2.74
C GLU A 42 -3.60 12.13 2.17
N TYR A 43 -3.23 10.87 1.90
CA TYR A 43 -1.98 10.53 1.24
C TYR A 43 -1.90 11.15 -0.15
N MET A 44 -2.95 11.04 -0.95
CA MET A 44 -3.03 11.69 -2.25
C MET A 44 -2.89 13.20 -2.12
N ARG A 45 -3.59 13.85 -1.17
CA ARG A 45 -3.47 15.29 -0.94
C ARG A 45 -2.03 15.69 -0.58
N PHE A 46 -1.37 14.93 0.29
CA PHE A 46 0.02 15.19 0.67
C PHE A 46 0.96 15.04 -0.52
N PHE A 47 0.88 13.91 -1.26
CA PHE A 47 1.79 13.60 -2.37
C PHE A 47 1.40 14.21 -3.73
N HIS A 48 0.27 14.93 -3.82
CA HIS A 48 -0.20 15.54 -5.06
C HIS A 48 0.69 16.68 -5.56
N GLN A 49 1.29 17.46 -4.64
CA GLN A 49 2.11 18.62 -4.97
C GLN A 49 3.43 18.58 -4.19
N PRO A 50 4.60 18.56 -4.86
CA PRO A 50 5.90 18.58 -4.20
C PRO A 50 6.09 19.73 -3.19
N GLU A 51 5.39 20.85 -3.38
CA GLU A 51 5.38 21.99 -2.48
C GLU A 51 4.82 21.66 -1.07
N HIS A 52 4.06 20.57 -0.93
CA HIS A 52 3.60 20.09 0.38
C HIS A 52 4.71 19.37 1.15
N TYR A 53 5.72 18.85 0.46
CA TYR A 53 6.84 18.10 1.03
C TYR A 53 8.19 18.56 0.45
N PRO A 54 8.54 19.85 0.61
CA PRO A 54 9.74 20.43 -0.02
C PRO A 54 11.05 19.82 0.49
N HIS A 55 11.01 19.18 1.65
CA HIS A 55 12.17 18.57 2.30
C HIS A 55 11.80 17.20 2.87
N ILE A 56 12.80 16.34 3.05
CA ILE A 56 12.62 15.02 3.62
C ILE A 56 11.96 15.07 5.01
N GLN A 57 12.24 16.11 5.81
CA GLN A 57 11.64 16.30 7.13
C GLN A 57 10.11 16.50 7.07
N SER A 58 9.58 17.02 5.96
CA SER A 58 8.13 17.11 5.76
C SER A 58 7.51 15.73 5.59
N VAL A 59 8.17 14.84 4.85
CA VAL A 59 7.75 13.44 4.68
C VAL A 59 7.88 12.68 6.00
N GLU A 60 9.00 12.82 6.71
CA GLU A 60 9.22 12.22 8.03
C GLU A 60 8.17 12.67 9.04
N ARG A 61 7.81 13.96 9.05
CA ARG A 61 6.76 14.51 9.91
C ARG A 61 5.37 13.99 9.54
N PHE A 62 5.07 13.89 8.25
CA PHE A 62 3.78 13.36 7.78
C PHE A 62 3.63 11.88 8.15
N LEU A 63 4.64 11.06 7.85
CA LEU A 63 4.61 9.62 8.15
C LEU A 63 4.63 9.37 9.66
N GLY A 64 5.48 10.08 10.41
CA GLY A 64 5.66 9.88 11.84
C GLY A 64 6.01 8.43 12.18
N SER A 65 5.40 7.88 13.23
CA SER A 65 5.59 6.48 13.63
C SER A 65 4.27 5.86 14.08
N ILE A 66 4.27 4.54 14.30
CA ILE A 66 3.09 3.81 14.79
C ILE A 66 2.60 4.30 16.17
N LYS A 67 3.45 4.98 16.93
CA LYS A 67 3.15 5.50 18.28
C LYS A 67 2.52 6.89 18.28
N GLN A 68 2.35 7.51 17.11
CA GLN A 68 1.82 8.87 16.96
C GLN A 68 0.60 8.84 16.04
N PRO A 69 -0.37 9.76 16.17
CA PRO A 69 -1.47 9.90 15.21
C PRO A 69 -0.98 10.58 13.91
N ALA A 70 -0.12 9.88 13.16
CA ALA A 70 0.53 10.33 11.94
C ALA A 70 0.25 9.37 10.77
N GLY A 71 0.69 9.71 9.56
CA GLY A 71 0.43 8.96 8.33
C GLY A 71 0.62 7.45 8.47
N PHE A 72 1.75 7.02 9.04
CA PHE A 72 2.06 5.60 9.17
C PHE A 72 1.08 4.86 10.11
N SER A 73 0.65 5.48 11.20
CA SER A 73 -0.30 4.82 12.10
C SER A 73 -1.71 4.78 11.53
N VAL A 74 -2.16 5.84 10.85
CA VAL A 74 -3.48 5.83 10.19
C VAL A 74 -3.54 4.86 9.02
N LEU A 75 -2.46 4.75 8.23
CA LEU A 75 -2.35 3.76 7.16
C LEU A 75 -2.32 2.33 7.72
N SER A 76 -1.54 2.10 8.78
CA SER A 76 -1.49 0.80 9.46
C SER A 76 -2.87 0.38 10.00
N THR A 77 -3.60 1.30 10.64
CA THR A 77 -4.98 1.06 11.09
C THR A 77 -5.90 0.76 9.90
N ALA A 78 -5.85 1.57 8.84
CA ALA A 78 -6.67 1.36 7.64
C ALA A 78 -6.44 -0.03 7.02
N LEU A 79 -5.19 -0.44 6.85
CA LEU A 79 -4.84 -1.73 6.27
C LEU A 79 -5.19 -2.90 7.19
N TYR A 80 -4.61 -2.94 8.39
CA TYR A 80 -4.60 -4.14 9.21
C TYR A 80 -5.81 -4.27 10.14
N GLN A 81 -6.40 -3.16 10.58
CA GLN A 81 -7.51 -3.19 11.54
C GLN A 81 -8.86 -2.99 10.86
N LYS A 82 -8.91 -2.22 9.77
CA LYS A 82 -10.16 -1.90 9.07
C LYS A 82 -10.38 -2.81 7.88
N MET A 83 -9.42 -2.90 6.97
CA MET A 83 -9.60 -3.61 5.70
C MET A 83 -9.32 -5.12 5.79
N ALA A 84 -8.26 -5.55 6.48
CA ALA A 84 -7.91 -6.97 6.56
C ALA A 84 -9.06 -7.89 7.05
N PRO A 85 -9.86 -7.52 8.07
CA PRO A 85 -10.99 -8.35 8.49
C PRO A 85 -12.12 -8.47 7.45
N MET A 86 -12.13 -7.63 6.42
CA MET A 86 -13.12 -7.67 5.33
C MET A 86 -12.72 -8.67 4.23
N MET A 87 -11.48 -9.15 4.23
CA MET A 87 -10.97 -10.05 3.19
C MET A 87 -11.46 -11.49 3.41
N PRO A 88 -11.96 -12.18 2.37
CA PRO A 88 -12.31 -13.59 2.47
C PRO A 88 -11.10 -14.44 2.81
N GLU A 89 -11.32 -15.56 3.52
CA GLU A 89 -10.24 -16.45 3.94
C GLU A 89 -9.36 -16.91 2.76
N LYS A 90 -9.96 -17.24 1.61
CA LYS A 90 -9.23 -17.59 0.39
C LYS A 90 -8.24 -16.50 -0.04
N ILE A 91 -8.64 -15.23 0.05
CA ILE A 91 -7.78 -14.10 -0.32
C ILE A 91 -6.66 -13.92 0.70
N ASN A 92 -6.95 -14.10 1.99
CA ASN A 92 -5.91 -14.07 3.03
C ASN A 92 -4.86 -15.17 2.82
N HIS A 93 -5.27 -16.41 2.50
CA HIS A 93 -4.33 -17.47 2.14
C HIS A 93 -3.48 -17.12 0.91
N MET A 94 -4.05 -16.46 -0.10
CA MET A 94 -3.29 -15.97 -1.26
C MET A 94 -2.24 -14.91 -0.87
N PHE A 95 -2.54 -14.05 0.10
CA PHE A 95 -1.53 -13.14 0.66
C PHE A 95 -0.44 -13.89 1.43
N ASP A 96 -0.80 -14.87 2.26
CA ASP A 96 0.15 -15.67 3.05
C ASP A 96 1.09 -16.51 2.17
N ASP A 97 0.59 -16.98 1.03
CA ASP A 97 1.34 -17.72 0.00
C ASP A 97 2.12 -16.81 -0.96
N SER A 98 2.15 -15.48 -0.71
CA SER A 98 2.82 -14.49 -1.56
C SER A 98 2.33 -14.49 -3.02
N VAL A 99 1.08 -14.89 -3.29
CA VAL A 99 0.54 -14.97 -4.65
C VAL A 99 0.53 -13.61 -5.35
N PHE A 100 0.31 -12.54 -4.59
CA PHE A 100 0.28 -11.17 -5.12
C PHE A 100 1.66 -10.49 -5.14
N ASP A 101 2.71 -11.15 -4.63
CA ASP A 101 4.06 -10.61 -4.64
C ASP A 101 4.69 -10.82 -6.03
N SER A 102 5.07 -9.72 -6.68
CA SER A 102 5.78 -9.77 -7.97
C SER A 102 7.16 -10.42 -7.82
N GLU A 103 7.61 -11.14 -8.85
CA GLU A 103 9.00 -11.60 -8.97
C GLU A 103 10.01 -10.44 -9.10
N GLU A 104 9.54 -9.25 -9.50
CA GLU A 104 10.32 -8.02 -9.55
C GLU A 104 10.12 -7.18 -8.29
N TYR A 105 11.21 -6.67 -7.74
CA TYR A 105 11.14 -5.68 -6.65
C TYR A 105 11.01 -4.27 -7.21
N PRO A 106 10.39 -3.34 -6.47
CA PRO A 106 10.43 -1.94 -6.85
C PRO A 106 11.86 -1.39 -6.81
N TRP A 107 12.17 -0.43 -7.68
CA TRP A 107 13.50 0.18 -7.81
C TRP A 107 14.09 0.69 -6.48
N TYR A 108 13.26 1.11 -5.51
CA TYR A 108 13.73 1.60 -4.22
C TYR A 108 14.28 0.50 -3.28
N TYR A 109 14.29 -0.77 -3.72
CA TYR A 109 15.03 -1.87 -3.08
C TYR A 109 16.46 -2.01 -3.61
N LEU A 110 16.84 -1.27 -4.67
CA LEU A 110 18.23 -1.22 -5.13
C LEU A 110 19.10 -0.60 -4.04
N PRO A 111 20.38 -1.03 -3.91
CA PRO A 111 21.36 -0.27 -3.14
C PRO A 111 21.39 1.20 -3.61
N GLU A 112 21.56 2.14 -2.68
CA GLU A 112 21.50 3.59 -2.95
C GLU A 112 22.40 4.01 -4.13
N GLU A 113 23.58 3.40 -4.25
CA GLU A 113 24.55 3.61 -5.34
C GLU A 113 24.03 3.25 -6.76
N HIS A 114 22.92 2.52 -6.84
CA HIS A 114 22.27 2.06 -8.05
C HIS A 114 20.86 2.65 -8.28
N GLN A 115 20.37 3.48 -7.37
CA GLN A 115 19.11 4.23 -7.54
C GLN A 115 19.41 5.50 -8.36
N LYS A 116 19.34 5.41 -9.69
CA LYS A 116 19.53 6.56 -10.61
C LYS A 116 18.38 6.68 -11.59
#